data_AF-A0AAN7DHF3-F1
#
_entry.id   AF-A0AAN7DHF3-F1
#
_cell.length_a   1.000
_cell.length_b   1.000
_cell.length_c   1.000
_cell.angle_alpha   90.00
_cell.angle_beta   90.00
_cell.angle_gamma   90.00
#
_symmetry.space_group_name_H-M   'P 1'
#
loop_
_entity.id
_entity.type
_entity.pdbx_description
1 polymer ?
#
loop_
_entity_poly.entity_id
_entity_poly.type
_entity_poly.pdbx_seq_one_letter_code
_entity_poly.pdbx_strand_id
1 'polypeptide(L)'
;MTDRRPVGAYNNIAKSIRSNASAGTDAQTDIPKTLQCVFCKKDKPYEAFSTTMISKTSYNPYAPSSFNAKKKAISCKSCTATSVTHLTCMICSEKMPLNKFANTQRKNHERARCKKCIEKRQEEDVWSDNDITDSDDDY
;
A
#
# COMPACT_ATOMS: atom_id res chain seq x y z
N MET A 1 5.89 -15.67 -41.80
CA MET A 1 4.81 -15.05 -41.00
C MET A 1 5.32 -14.78 -39.59
N THR A 2 5.54 -13.49 -39.31
CA THR A 2 5.74 -12.82 -38.00
C THR A 2 6.82 -13.33 -37.04
N ASP A 3 8.03 -12.81 -37.23
CA ASP A 3 9.02 -12.62 -36.16
C ASP A 3 8.45 -11.75 -35.03
N ARG A 4 8.39 -12.29 -33.81
CA ARG A 4 8.15 -11.52 -32.57
C ARG A 4 9.45 -11.46 -31.77
N ARG A 5 10.33 -10.52 -32.13
CA ARG A 5 11.41 -10.10 -31.23
C ARG A 5 10.88 -9.00 -30.29
N PRO A 6 11.08 -9.11 -28.96
CA PRO A 6 10.66 -8.09 -28.02
C PRO A 6 11.58 -6.86 -28.15
N VAL A 7 10.96 -5.71 -28.43
CA VAL A 7 11.62 -4.40 -28.52
C VAL A 7 12.02 -3.96 -27.11
N GLY A 8 13.31 -3.99 -26.83
CA GLY A 8 13.89 -3.57 -25.56
C GLY A 8 15.36 -3.18 -25.76
N ALA A 9 15.62 -2.32 -26.74
CA ALA A 9 16.94 -1.73 -26.94
C ALA A 9 17.14 -0.58 -25.94
N TYR A 10 17.93 -0.81 -24.90
CA TYR A 10 18.45 0.26 -24.05
C TYR A 10 19.64 0.90 -24.77
N ASN A 11 19.46 2.12 -25.29
CA ASN A 11 20.58 2.89 -25.84
C ASN A 11 21.46 3.41 -24.70
N ASN A 12 22.72 2.96 -24.72
CA ASN A 12 23.82 3.53 -23.95
C ASN A 12 24.11 4.95 -24.45
N ILE A 13 23.90 5.97 -23.63
CA ILE A 13 24.40 7.33 -23.87
C ILE A 13 25.30 7.71 -22.69
N ALA A 14 26.58 7.36 -22.79
CA ALA A 14 27.64 7.96 -21.98
C ALA A 14 29.01 7.72 -22.63
N LYS A 15 29.19 8.14 -23.88
CA LYS A 15 30.51 8.46 -24.43
C LYS A 15 30.33 9.57 -25.45
N SER A 16 31.19 10.60 -25.33
CA SER A 16 31.37 11.77 -26.23
C SER A 16 30.61 13.03 -25.79
N ILE A 17 31.16 14.25 -25.71
CA ILE A 17 32.49 14.84 -25.92
C ILE A 17 32.40 16.26 -25.29
N ARG A 18 33.54 16.83 -24.89
CA ARG A 18 33.72 18.26 -24.60
C ARG A 18 33.48 19.09 -25.87
N SER A 19 32.57 20.06 -25.90
CA SER A 19 32.74 21.32 -26.66
C SER A 19 31.52 22.22 -26.52
N ASN A 20 31.79 23.51 -26.34
CA ASN A 20 30.84 24.60 -26.39
C ASN A 20 30.13 24.66 -27.76
N ALA A 21 28.80 24.75 -27.77
CA ALA A 21 28.07 25.43 -28.83
C ALA A 21 26.64 25.74 -28.35
N SER A 22 26.34 27.03 -28.32
CA SER A 22 25.02 27.63 -28.16
C SER A 22 24.09 27.28 -29.32
N ALA A 23 22.97 26.62 -29.03
CA ALA A 23 21.78 26.60 -29.87
C ALA A 23 20.58 26.21 -29.00
N GLY A 24 19.64 27.15 -28.82
CA GLY A 24 18.35 26.87 -28.21
C GLY A 24 17.62 25.83 -29.04
N THR A 25 17.33 24.70 -28.43
CA THR A 25 16.30 23.77 -28.86
C THR A 25 15.57 23.31 -27.60
N ASP A 26 14.28 23.61 -27.52
CA ASP A 26 13.33 22.94 -26.64
C ASP A 26 13.30 21.45 -27.03
N ALA A 27 14.35 20.73 -26.65
CA ALA A 27 14.30 19.29 -26.56
C ALA A 27 13.40 18.99 -25.36
N GLN A 28 12.08 19.01 -25.61
CA GLN A 28 11.16 18.17 -24.86
C GLN A 28 11.70 16.75 -24.99
N THR A 29 12.54 16.41 -24.03
CA THR A 29 12.94 15.05 -23.77
C THR A 29 11.64 14.29 -23.58
N ASP A 30 11.28 13.49 -24.57
CA ASP A 30 10.23 12.48 -24.51
C ASP A 30 10.66 11.45 -23.45
N ILE A 31 10.64 11.87 -22.19
CA ILE A 31 10.73 10.98 -21.04
C ILE A 31 9.43 10.20 -21.13
N PRO A 32 9.45 8.89 -21.44
CA PRO A 32 8.23 8.12 -21.58
C PRO A 32 7.45 8.23 -20.27
N LYS A 33 6.31 8.94 -20.31
CA LYS A 33 5.51 9.32 -19.12
C LYS A 33 4.74 8.14 -18.51
N THR A 34 5.03 6.93 -18.97
CA THR A 34 4.25 5.73 -18.69
C THR A 34 5.12 4.64 -18.09
N LEU A 35 4.57 4.00 -17.06
CA LEU A 35 5.18 2.91 -16.32
C LEU A 35 4.27 1.67 -16.40
N GLN A 36 4.88 0.49 -16.52
CA GLN A 36 4.14 -0.78 -16.58
C GLN A 36 3.93 -1.35 -15.19
N CYS A 37 2.68 -1.67 -14.85
CA CYS A 37 2.38 -2.34 -13.58
C CYS A 37 2.56 -3.87 -13.67
N VAL A 38 3.23 -4.48 -12.70
CA VAL A 38 3.45 -5.94 -12.66
C VAL A 38 2.16 -6.76 -12.48
N PHE A 39 1.17 -6.22 -11.74
CA PHE A 39 -0.07 -6.94 -11.45
C PHE A 39 -1.06 -6.90 -12.62
N CYS A 40 -1.38 -5.71 -13.13
CA CYS A 40 -2.35 -5.56 -14.21
C CYS A 40 -1.74 -5.58 -15.62
N LYS A 41 -0.40 -5.57 -15.73
CA LYS A 41 0.37 -5.59 -16.99
C LYS A 41 0.01 -4.48 -17.99
N LYS A 42 -0.59 -3.39 -17.50
CA LYS A 42 -0.97 -2.21 -18.29
C LYS A 42 0.05 -1.10 -18.09
N ASP A 43 0.40 -0.42 -19.17
CA ASP A 43 1.13 0.84 -19.13
C ASP A 43 0.19 1.95 -18.67
N LYS A 44 0.63 2.71 -17.67
CA LYS A 44 -0.15 3.76 -17.02
C LYS A 44 0.71 5.00 -16.81
N PRO A 45 0.14 6.21 -16.77
CA PRO A 45 0.91 7.42 -16.52
C PRO A 45 1.54 7.40 -15.11
N TYR A 46 2.61 8.16 -14.90
CA TYR A 46 3.27 8.34 -13.59
C TYR A 46 2.27 8.62 -12.46
N GLU A 47 1.24 9.44 -12.68
CA GLU A 47 0.18 9.75 -11.71
C GLU A 47 -0.56 8.53 -11.15
N ALA A 48 -0.61 7.43 -11.91
CA ALA A 48 -1.23 6.18 -11.48
C ALA A 48 -0.36 5.37 -10.50
N PHE A 49 0.89 5.79 -10.25
CA PHE A 49 1.83 5.18 -9.32
C PHE A 49 2.10 6.10 -8.13
N SER A 50 2.51 5.54 -7.00
CA SER A 50 2.91 6.37 -5.85
C SER A 50 4.28 7.01 -6.12
N THR A 51 4.50 8.20 -5.57
CA THR A 51 5.78 8.93 -5.66
C THR A 51 6.97 8.07 -5.22
N THR A 52 6.76 7.24 -4.20
CA THR A 52 7.74 6.26 -3.69
C THR A 52 8.07 5.13 -4.68
N MET A 53 7.12 4.72 -5.53
CA MET A 53 7.37 3.73 -6.58
C MET A 53 8.07 4.37 -7.77
N ILE A 54 7.67 5.60 -8.11
CA ILE A 54 8.29 6.39 -9.18
C ILE A 54 9.77 6.63 -8.87
N SER A 55 10.10 7.06 -7.64
CA SER A 55 11.48 7.30 -7.22
C SER A 55 12.34 6.03 -7.17
N LYS A 56 11.74 4.86 -6.92
CA LYS A 56 12.44 3.57 -7.00
C LYS A 56 12.79 3.17 -8.43
N THR A 57 11.98 3.58 -9.40
CA THR A 57 12.21 3.33 -10.83
C THR A 57 13.04 4.39 -11.51
N SER A 58 13.13 5.60 -10.95
CA SER A 58 13.98 6.65 -11.50
C SER A 58 15.44 6.27 -11.37
N TYR A 59 16.22 6.63 -12.40
CA TYR A 59 17.67 6.44 -12.41
C TYR A 59 18.32 7.19 -11.24
N ASN A 60 19.11 6.49 -10.43
CA ASN A 60 19.87 7.09 -9.34
C ASN A 60 21.37 7.09 -9.69
N PRO A 61 21.99 8.26 -9.94
CA PRO A 61 23.41 8.34 -10.34
C PRO A 61 24.39 7.93 -9.23
N TYR A 62 23.96 7.96 -7.97
CA TYR A 62 24.78 7.58 -6.82
C TYR A 62 24.62 6.10 -6.43
N ALA A 63 23.68 5.39 -7.06
CA ALA A 63 23.50 3.97 -6.83
C ALA A 63 24.50 3.14 -7.65
N PRO A 64 24.94 1.97 -7.16
CA PRO A 64 25.78 1.08 -7.93
C PRO A 64 25.11 0.71 -9.27
N SER A 65 25.89 0.50 -10.33
CA SER A 65 25.38 0.21 -11.68
C SER A 65 24.36 -0.94 -11.71
N SER A 66 24.57 -1.95 -10.84
CA SER A 66 23.64 -3.09 -10.66
C SER A 66 22.24 -2.70 -10.17
N PHE A 67 22.09 -1.56 -9.51
CA PHE A 67 20.80 -1.05 -9.05
C PHE A 67 19.98 -0.51 -10.22
N ASN A 68 20.60 0.27 -11.11
CA ASN A 68 19.92 0.89 -12.27
C ASN A 68 19.67 -0.12 -13.40
N ALA A 69 20.54 -1.13 -13.56
CA ALA A 69 20.39 -2.16 -14.59
C ALA A 69 19.22 -3.15 -14.33
N LYS A 70 18.77 -3.28 -13.08
CA LYS A 70 17.68 -4.21 -12.72
C LYS A 70 16.31 -3.61 -13.01
N LYS A 71 15.51 -4.32 -13.81
CA LYS A 71 14.07 -4.02 -13.98
C LYS A 71 13.39 -4.06 -12.61
N LYS A 72 12.79 -2.93 -12.20
CA LYS A 72 12.09 -2.82 -10.92
C LYS A 72 10.64 -3.26 -11.09
N ALA A 73 10.17 -4.13 -10.21
CA ALA A 73 8.77 -4.48 -10.13
C ALA A 73 8.00 -3.36 -9.41
N ILE A 74 7.05 -2.73 -10.11
CA ILE A 74 6.21 -1.67 -9.55
C ILE A 74 4.72 -1.98 -9.70
N SER A 75 3.94 -1.50 -8.74
CA SER A 75 2.49 -1.68 -8.68
C SER A 75 1.76 -0.35 -8.82
N CYS A 76 0.65 -0.36 -9.56
CA CYS A 76 -0.21 0.80 -9.70
C CYS A 76 -0.95 1.09 -8.37
N LYS A 77 -1.40 2.32 -8.14
CA LYS A 77 -2.18 2.69 -6.93
C LYS A 77 -3.42 1.81 -6.74
N SER A 78 -4.13 1.48 -7.84
CA SER A 78 -5.32 0.60 -7.77
C SER A 78 -4.98 -0.88 -7.57
N CYS A 79 -3.74 -1.28 -7.89
CA CYS A 79 -3.24 -2.64 -7.75
C CYS A 79 -2.61 -2.89 -6.38
N THR A 80 -2.25 -1.80 -5.68
CA THR A 80 -1.60 -1.85 -4.38
C THR A 80 -2.70 -1.97 -3.34
N ALA A 81 -2.60 -2.97 -2.45
CA ALA A 81 -3.60 -3.18 -1.42
C ALA A 81 -3.82 -1.90 -0.61
N THR A 82 -5.05 -1.39 -0.61
CA THR A 82 -5.44 -0.24 0.20
C THR A 82 -5.43 -0.63 1.66
N SER A 83 -4.80 0.19 2.50
CA SER A 83 -4.90 0.02 3.95
C SER A 83 -6.35 0.25 4.36
N VAL A 84 -6.92 -0.69 5.12
CA VAL A 84 -8.27 -0.55 5.65
C VAL A 84 -8.26 0.51 6.74
N THR A 85 -8.98 1.62 6.52
CA THR A 85 -9.02 2.76 7.44
C THR A 85 -10.18 2.68 8.44
N HIS A 86 -11.19 1.86 8.13
CA HIS A 86 -12.43 1.74 8.89
C HIS A 86 -12.81 0.28 9.06
N LEU A 87 -13.35 -0.06 10.23
CA LEU A 87 -13.91 -1.38 10.54
C LEU A 87 -15.36 -1.23 10.99
N THR A 88 -16.15 -2.28 10.76
CA THR A 88 -17.53 -2.35 11.23
C THR A 88 -17.57 -3.17 12.51
N CYS A 89 -18.20 -2.63 13.56
CA CYS A 89 -18.37 -3.36 14.81
C CYS A 89 -19.44 -4.44 14.66
N MET A 90 -19.15 -5.68 15.06
CA MET A 90 -20.14 -6.79 14.97
C MET A 90 -21.30 -6.67 15.98
N ILE A 91 -21.20 -5.81 16.99
CA ILE A 91 -22.21 -5.67 18.06
C ILE A 91 -23.16 -4.51 17.76
N CYS A 92 -22.63 -3.30 17.51
CA CYS A 92 -23.45 -2.14 17.20
C CYS A 92 -23.63 -1.88 15.70
N SER A 93 -23.02 -2.68 14.82
CA SER A 93 -23.07 -2.54 13.34
C SER A 93 -22.57 -1.20 12.79
N GLU A 94 -21.94 -0.36 13.62
CA GLU A 94 -21.41 0.94 13.21
C GLU A 94 -20.04 0.81 12.54
N LYS A 95 -19.85 1.53 11.43
CA LYS A 95 -18.57 1.68 10.74
C LYS A 95 -17.76 2.82 11.36
N MET A 96 -16.61 2.48 11.93
CA MET A 96 -15.78 3.40 12.71
C MET A 96 -14.32 3.35 12.28
N PRO A 97 -13.52 4.39 12.56
CA PRO A 97 -12.09 4.40 12.25
C PRO A 97 -11.32 3.42 13.14
N LEU A 98 -10.17 2.94 12.66
CA LEU A 98 -9.31 1.96 13.38
C LEU A 98 -8.97 2.35 14.83
N ASN A 99 -8.91 3.64 15.15
CA ASN A 99 -8.59 4.14 16.50
C ASN A 99 -9.64 3.77 17.57
N LYS A 100 -10.88 3.49 17.14
CA LYS A 100 -11.98 3.03 18.00
C LYS A 100 -11.98 1.51 18.23
N PHE A 101 -11.03 0.79 17.62
CA PHE A 101 -10.82 -0.64 17.79
C PHE A 101 -9.46 -0.91 18.45
N ALA A 102 -9.35 -1.99 19.21
CA ALA A 102 -8.08 -2.46 19.76
C ALA A 102 -7.16 -2.99 18.64
N ASN A 103 -5.84 -2.84 18.79
CA ASN A 103 -4.87 -3.23 17.75
C ASN A 103 -4.97 -4.72 17.37
N THR A 104 -5.28 -5.59 18.34
CA THR A 104 -5.48 -7.03 18.14
C THR A 104 -6.68 -7.33 17.24
N GLN A 105 -7.74 -6.52 17.31
CA GLN A 105 -8.95 -6.67 16.52
C GLN A 105 -8.78 -6.21 15.06
N ARG A 106 -7.75 -5.39 14.76
CA ARG A 106 -7.52 -4.85 13.42
C ARG A 106 -7.06 -5.88 12.39
N LYS A 107 -6.65 -7.08 12.82
CA LYS A 107 -6.29 -8.17 11.89
C LYS A 107 -7.50 -8.99 11.44
N ASN A 108 -8.54 -9.07 12.27
CA ASN A 108 -9.73 -9.90 12.06
C ASN A 108 -10.97 -9.01 11.89
N HIS A 109 -11.13 -8.43 10.70
CA HIS A 109 -12.15 -7.41 10.45
C HIS A 109 -13.59 -7.91 10.67
N GLU A 110 -13.86 -9.18 10.40
CA GLU A 110 -15.21 -9.77 10.46
C GLU A 110 -15.76 -9.90 11.89
N ARG A 111 -14.87 -10.05 12.89
CA ARG A 111 -15.24 -10.27 14.30
C ARG A 111 -14.85 -9.09 15.19
N ALA A 112 -14.56 -7.94 14.59
CA ALA A 112 -14.07 -6.77 15.31
C ALA A 112 -15.17 -6.17 16.20
N ARG A 113 -14.82 -5.86 17.45
CA ARG A 113 -15.68 -5.15 18.42
C ARG A 113 -15.08 -3.79 18.74
N CYS A 114 -15.90 -2.74 18.76
CA CYS A 114 -15.44 -1.41 19.15
C CYS A 114 -15.15 -1.36 20.65
N LYS A 115 -14.27 -0.43 21.07
CA LYS A 115 -13.87 -0.28 22.47
C LYS A 115 -15.07 -0.11 23.42
N LYS A 116 -16.07 0.68 23.01
CA LYS A 116 -17.30 0.90 23.78
C LYS A 116 -18.08 -0.40 24.04
N CYS A 117 -18.24 -1.25 23.03
CA CYS A 117 -18.95 -2.52 23.20
C CYS A 117 -18.16 -3.54 24.02
N ILE A 118 -16.84 -3.43 24.07
CA ILE A 118 -16.00 -4.26 24.94
C ILE A 118 -16.17 -3.81 26.39
N GLU A 119 -16.07 -2.51 26.64
CA GLU A 119 -16.24 -1.89 27.95
C GLU A 119 -17.64 -2.16 28.53
N LYS A 120 -18.70 -1.94 27.76
CA LYS A 120 -20.08 -2.24 28.18
C LYS A 120 -20.28 -3.71 28.60
N ARG A 121 -19.68 -4.66 27.86
CA ARG A 121 -19.73 -6.08 28.23
C ARG A 121 -18.97 -6.35 29.52
N GLN A 122 -17.79 -5.75 29.70
CA GLN A 122 -17.01 -5.92 30.92
C GLN A 122 -17.73 -5.36 32.14
N GLU A 123 -18.44 -4.24 31.99
CA GLU A 123 -19.29 -3.72 33.05
C GLU A 123 -20.41 -4.72 33.37
N GLU A 124 -21.19 -5.17 32.38
CA GLU A 124 -22.29 -6.12 32.57
C GLU A 124 -21.87 -7.46 33.20
N ASP A 125 -20.74 -8.04 32.76
CA ASP A 125 -20.24 -9.33 33.28
C ASP A 125 -19.81 -9.23 34.76
N VAL A 126 -19.33 -8.06 35.21
CA VAL A 126 -18.88 -7.86 36.61
C VAL A 126 -20.06 -7.76 37.59
N TRP A 127 -21.24 -7.35 37.15
CA TRP A 127 -22.44 -7.28 38.00
C TRP A 127 -23.19 -8.62 38.10
N SER A 128 -22.75 -9.66 37.37
CA SER A 128 -23.44 -10.95 37.28
C SER A 128 -23.02 -11.99 38.34
N ASP A 129 -22.08 -11.68 39.24
CA ASP A 129 -21.47 -12.68 40.15
C ASP A 129 -21.89 -12.52 41.63
N ASN A 130 -23.00 -11.81 41.90
CA ASN A 130 -23.52 -11.56 43.26
C ASN A 130 -24.92 -12.17 43.50
N ASP A 131 -25.10 -13.43 43.15
CA ASP A 131 -26.29 -14.18 43.60
C ASP A 131 -25.94 -15.66 43.85
N ILE A 132 -25.03 -15.89 44.79
CA ILE A 132 -25.07 -17.12 45.60
C ILE A 132 -25.68 -16.70 46.92
N THR A 133 -27.01 -16.82 46.93
CA THR A 133 -27.86 -16.75 48.11
C THR A 133 -27.33 -17.69 49.18
N ASP A 134 -26.96 -17.07 50.29
CA ASP A 134 -26.97 -17.65 51.63
C ASP A 134 -28.25 -18.49 51.80
N SER A 135 -28.09 -19.82 51.81
CA SER A 135 -29.15 -20.75 52.21
C SER A 135 -28.59 -21.54 53.38
N ASP A 136 -28.69 -20.93 54.56
CA ASP A 136 -28.81 -21.66 55.82
C ASP A 136 -29.93 -22.71 55.66
N ASP A 137 -29.62 -24.00 55.78
CA ASP A 137 -30.52 -25.00 56.38
C ASP A 137 -29.82 -26.37 56.61
N ASP A 138 -30.01 -26.86 57.85
CA ASP A 138 -29.96 -28.24 58.37
C ASP A 138 -28.63 -29.00 58.57
N TYR A 139 -28.14 -29.06 59.83
CA TYR A 139 -28.23 -30.23 60.75
C TYR A 139 -27.61 -29.97 62.14
#